data_AF-A0A7J4PK61-F1
#
_entry.id   AF-A0A7J4PK61-F1
#
_cell.length_a   1.000
_cell.length_b   1.000
_cell.length_c   1.000
_cell.angle_alpha   90.00
_cell.angle_beta   90.00
_cell.angle_gamma   90.00
#
_symmetry.space_group_name_H-M   'P 1'
#
loop_
_entity.id
_entity.type
_entity.pdbx_description
1 polymer ?
#
loop_
_entity_poly.entity_id
_entity_poly.type
_entity_poly.pdbx_seq_one_letter_code
_entity_poly.pdbx_strand_id
1 'polypeptide(L)' 'MYPVIDYKKCTGALACYEVCPADVFDARKKEGVKRAIVTRPDDCIECEQCVDACPEDAIELVED' A
#
# COMPACT_ATOMS: atom_id res chain seq x y z
N MET A 1 -0.56 11.08 -8.74
CA MET A 1 -1.43 10.25 -7.89
C MET A 1 -0.58 9.37 -6.99
N TYR A 2 -1.07 9.00 -5.79
CA TYR A 2 -0.32 8.13 -4.85
C TYR A 2 -1.26 7.14 -4.14
N PRO A 3 -0.75 5.97 -3.70
CA PRO A 3 -1.58 5.01 -2.98
C PRO A 3 -1.95 5.52 -1.60
N VAL A 4 -3.20 5.31 -1.19
CA VAL A 4 -3.70 5.49 0.18
C VAL A 4 -4.27 4.17 0.66
N ILE A 5 -3.94 3.79 1.90
CA ILE A 5 -4.37 2.53 2.51
C ILE A 5 -5.51 2.80 3.50
N ASP A 6 -6.66 2.15 3.32
CA ASP A 6 -7.67 2.04 4.36
C ASP A 6 -7.27 0.98 5.40
N TYR A 7 -6.73 1.45 6.52
CA TYR A 7 -6.29 0.57 7.61
C TYR A 7 -7.43 -0.15 8.33
N LYS A 8 -8.69 0.22 8.11
CA LYS A 8 -9.85 -0.54 8.64
C LYS A 8 -10.07 -1.83 7.85
N LYS A 9 -9.76 -1.83 6.55
CA LYS A 9 -9.81 -3.01 5.69
C LYS A 9 -8.48 -3.79 5.68
N CYS A 10 -7.35 -3.10 5.79
CA CYS A 10 -6.03 -3.73 5.69
C CYS A 10 -5.80 -4.81 6.77
N THR A 11 -5.68 -6.06 6.33
CA THR A 11 -5.39 -7.24 7.17
C THR A 11 -3.89 -7.51 7.34
N GLY A 12 -3.02 -6.79 6.61
CA GLY A 12 -1.57 -6.97 6.69
C GLY A 12 -1.01 -8.07 5.78
N ALA A 13 -1.68 -8.34 4.66
CA ALA A 13 -1.22 -9.32 3.65
C ALA A 13 0.13 -8.97 3.01
N LEU A 14 0.52 -7.68 3.01
CA LEU A 14 1.77 -7.16 2.43
C LEU A 14 1.96 -7.39 0.92
N ALA A 15 0.96 -7.87 0.19
CA ALA A 15 1.02 -8.02 -1.27
C ALA A 15 1.42 -6.72 -1.98
N CYS A 16 0.86 -5.57 -1.57
CA CYS A 16 1.23 -4.26 -2.12
C CYS A 16 2.70 -3.89 -1.94
N TYR A 17 3.32 -4.31 -0.83
CA TYR A 17 4.74 -4.10 -0.55
C TYR A 17 5.60 -4.97 -1.48
N GLU A 18 5.18 -6.21 -1.74
CA GLU A 18 5.92 -7.14 -2.60
C GLU A 18 5.86 -6.77 -4.10
N VAL A 19 4.71 -6.27 -4.56
CA VAL A 19 4.52 -5.96 -5.99
C VAL A 19 4.99 -4.56 -6.37
N CYS A 20 5.27 -3.66 -5.42
CA CYS A 20 5.56 -2.27 -5.75
C CYS A 20 6.93 -2.13 -6.46
N PRO A 21 6.98 -1.77 -7.75
CA PRO A 21 8.24 -1.65 -8.47
C PRO A 21 9.01 -0.37 -8.11
N ALA A 22 8.31 0.63 -7.56
CA ALA A 22 8.87 1.91 -7.14
C ALA A 22 9.24 1.95 -5.65
N ASP A 23 9.05 0.83 -4.94
CA ASP A 23 9.37 0.72 -3.52
C ASP A 23 8.74 1.86 -2.69
N VAL A 24 7.45 2.16 -2.84
CA VAL A 24 6.82 3.31 -2.12
C VAL A 24 6.44 2.99 -0.67
N PHE A 25 6.45 1.71 -0.31
CA PHE A 25 5.95 1.21 0.97
C PHE A 25 7.09 0.80 1.91
N ASP A 26 6.96 1.13 3.19
CA ASP A 26 7.65 0.40 4.27
C ASP A 26 6.65 -0.58 4.91
N ALA A 27 7.12 -1.46 5.80
CA ALA A 27 6.24 -2.33 6.59
C ALA A 27 6.51 -2.21 8.09
N ARG A 28 5.49 -1.82 8.87
CA ARG A 28 5.59 -1.62 10.33
C ARG A 28 4.61 -2.49 11.09
N LYS A 29 5.02 -2.97 12.27
CA LYS A 29 4.16 -3.73 13.18
C LYS A 29 3.48 -2.79 14.18
N LYS A 30 2.16 -2.78 14.20
CA LYS A 30 1.33 -2.02 15.15
C LYS A 30 0.21 -2.92 15.64
N GLU A 31 -0.04 -2.95 16.94
CA GLU A 31 -1.12 -3.75 17.56
C GLU A 31 -1.07 -5.24 17.16
N GLY A 32 0.13 -5.81 17.07
CA GLY A 32 0.33 -7.22 16.73
C GLY A 32 0.32 -7.53 15.23
N VAL A 33 -0.16 -6.62 14.37
CA VAL A 33 -0.27 -6.82 12.92
C VAL A 33 0.81 -6.02 12.19
N LYS A 34 1.51 -6.64 11.24
CA LYS A 34 2.44 -5.95 10.34
C LYS A 34 1.68 -5.46 9.12
N ARG A 35 1.73 -4.16 8.82
CA ARG A 35 1.04 -3.56 7.68
C ARG A 35 2.00 -2.72 6.85
N ALA A 36 1.73 -2.63 5.55
CA ALA A 36 2.39 -1.68 4.68
C ALA A 36 2.01 -0.25 5.10
N ILE A 37 2.94 0.67 4.96
CA ILE A 37 2.73 2.11 5.15
C ILE A 37 3.33 2.83 3.95
N VAL A 38 2.61 3.79 3.39
CA VAL A 38 3.12 4.62 2.29
C VAL A 38 4.09 5.62 2.90
N THR A 39 5.36 5.56 2.50
CA THR A 39 6.43 6.43 3.04
C THR A 39 7.09 7.27 1.98
N ARG A 40 6.95 6.89 0.71
CA ARG A 40 7.51 7.59 -0.45
C ARG A 40 6.41 7.78 -1.50
N PRO A 41 5.35 8.56 -1.21
CA PRO A 41 4.22 8.74 -2.13
C PRO A 41 4.66 9.38 -3.45
N ASP A 42 5.65 10.28 -3.41
CA ASP A 42 6.18 11.00 -4.58
C ASP A 42 6.90 10.09 -5.58
N ASP A 43 7.35 8.90 -5.14
CA ASP A 43 8.01 7.92 -5.99
C ASP A 43 6.99 7.05 -6.77
N CYS A 44 5.69 7.21 -6.50
CA CYS A 44 4.66 6.42 -7.16
C CYS A 44 4.64 6.67 -8.67
N ILE A 45 4.75 5.58 -9.45
CA ILE A 45 4.70 5.61 -10.92
C ILE A 45 3.32 5.27 -11.50
N GLU A 46 2.27 5.31 -10.67
CA GLU A 46 0.87 5.13 -11.11
C GLU A 46 0.60 3.80 -11.86
N CYS A 47 1.32 2.74 -11.51
CA CYS A 47 1.20 1.43 -12.16
C CYS A 47 0.05 0.54 -11.67
N GLU A 48 -0.68 0.97 -10.64
CA GLU A 48 -1.85 0.31 -10.03
C GLU A 48 -1.65 -1.12 -9.47
N GLN A 49 -0.47 -1.74 -9.59
CA GLN A 49 -0.23 -3.11 -9.11
C GLN A 49 -0.58 -3.32 -7.63
N CYS A 50 -0.35 -2.31 -6.78
CA CYS A 50 -0.70 -2.40 -5.37
C CYS A 50 -2.21 -2.46 -5.11
N VAL A 51 -3.03 -1.85 -5.98
CA VAL A 51 -4.49 -1.91 -5.95
C VAL A 51 -4.92 -3.32 -6.34
N ASP A 52 -4.49 -3.80 -7.50
CA ASP A 52 -4.84 -5.14 -8.01
C ASP A 52 -4.39 -6.27 -7.07
N ALA A 53 -3.22 -6.12 -6.44
CA ALA A 53 -2.68 -7.14 -5.56
C ALA A 53 -3.32 -7.16 -4.16
N CYS A 54 -4.10 -6.14 -3.77
CA CYS A 54 -4.67 -6.05 -2.44
C CYS A 54 -5.89 -6.99 -2.32
N PRO A 55 -5.83 -8.07 -1.52
CA PRO A 55 -6.95 -9.01 -1.41
C PRO A 55 -8.18 -8.45 -0.67
N GLU A 56 -8.04 -7.28 -0.04
CA GLU A 56 -9.09 -6.65 0.79
C GLU A 56 -9.66 -5.39 0.14
N ASP A 57 -9.26 -5.06 -1.09
CA ASP A 57 -9.62 -3.81 -1.78
C ASP A 57 -9.41 -2.59 -0.86
N ALA A 58 -8.26 -2.57 -0.17
CA ALA A 58 -7.92 -1.61 0.87
C ALA A 58 -7.03 -0.47 0.36
N ILE A 59 -6.75 -0.39 -0.94
CA ILE A 59 -5.82 0.57 -1.53
C ILE A 59 -6.50 1.28 -2.70
N GLU A 60 -6.32 2.60 -2.74
CA GLU A 60 -6.82 3.49 -3.79
C GLU A 60 -5.68 4.41 -4.24
N LEU A 61 -5.61 4.79 -5.51
CA LEU A 61 -4.73 5.88 -5.96
C LEU A 61 -5.52 7.19 -5.94
N VAL A 62 -5.01 8.19 -5.22
CA VAL A 62 -5.65 9.52 -5.11
C VAL A 62 -4.81 10.58 -5.80
N GLU A 63 -5.47 11.61 -6.33
CA GLU A 63 -4.84 12.87 -6.75
C GLU A 63 -4.56 13.75 -5.51
N ASP A 64 -3.64 14.72 -5.64
CA ASP A 64 -3.29 15.68 -4.58
C ASP A 64 -4.51 16.41 -3.99
#